data_AF-G2IRR4-F1
#
_entry.id   AF-G2IRR4-F1
#
_cell.length_a   1.000
_cell.length_b   1.000
_cell.length_c   1.000
_cell.angle_alpha   90.00
_cell.angle_beta   90.00
_cell.angle_gamma   90.00
#
_symmetry.space_group_name_H-M   'P 1'
#
loop_
_entity.id
_entity.type
_entity.pdbx_description
1 polymer ?
#
loop_
_entity_poly.entity_id
_entity_poly.type
_entity_poly.pdbx_seq_one_letter_code
_entity_poly.pdbx_strand_id
1 'polypeptide(L)'
;MRFARILALLLVAATLGICGYYLWKMPFAWFHLPPAIIGVLMSVYFWRRAPKRKKARRAAALASCAVVPFIGASAVISLFTSPAPVWPVFMTLTAFSILVAVVALMRIERKQAHIWADYYQDVA
;
A
#
# COMPACT_ATOMS: atom_id res chain seq x y z
N MET A 1 -11.89 0.58 9.67
CA MET A 1 -11.65 0.06 8.31
C MET A 1 -11.87 1.11 7.23
N ARG A 2 -12.92 1.94 7.28
CA ARG A 2 -13.14 3.00 6.28
C ARG A 2 -11.93 3.92 6.09
N PHE A 3 -11.35 4.44 7.18
CA PHE A 3 -10.18 5.33 7.13
C PHE A 3 -8.92 4.68 6.51
N ALA A 4 -8.53 3.48 6.96
CA ALA A 4 -7.38 2.77 6.40
C ALA A 4 -7.58 2.41 4.91
N ARG A 5 -8.83 2.13 4.51
CA ARG A 5 -9.18 1.94 3.11
C ARG A 5 -9.06 3.22 2.29
N ILE A 6 -9.51 4.36 2.83
CA ILE A 6 -9.35 5.67 2.17
C ILE A 6 -7.87 5.98 1.99
N LEU A 7 -7.05 5.78 3.04
CA LEU A 7 -5.60 5.95 2.97
C LEU A 7 -4.95 5.04 1.92
N ALA A 8 -5.35 3.76 1.86
CA ALA A 8 -4.85 2.85 0.84
C ALA A 8 -5.26 3.27 -0.58
N LEU A 9 -6.49 3.76 -0.77
CA LEU A 9 -6.96 4.27 -2.06
C LEU A 9 -6.26 5.58 -2.45
N LEU A 10 -5.94 6.44 -1.49
CA LEU A 10 -5.13 7.65 -1.71
C LEU A 10 -3.70 7.29 -2.12
N LEU A 11 -3.09 6.30 -1.47
CA LEU A 11 -1.78 5.77 -1.88
C LEU A 11 -1.84 5.28 -3.32
N VAL A 12 -2.87 4.52 -3.68
CA VAL A 12 -3.07 4.02 -5.04
C VAL A 12 -3.19 5.16 -6.05
N ALA A 13 -4.06 6.14 -5.78
CA ALA A 13 -4.25 7.28 -6.67
C ALA A 13 -2.98 8.11 -6.83
N ALA A 14 -2.26 8.37 -5.73
CA ALA A 14 -1.00 9.11 -5.75
C ALA A 14 0.07 8.37 -6.55
N THR A 15 0.26 7.07 -6.31
CA THR A 15 1.27 6.29 -7.04
C THR A 15 0.92 6.18 -8.52
N LEU A 16 -0.33 5.94 -8.90
CA LEU A 16 -0.74 5.89 -10.31
C LEU A 16 -0.61 7.25 -11.00
N GLY A 17 -0.99 8.34 -10.32
CA GLY A 17 -0.84 9.70 -10.86
C GLY A 17 0.62 10.07 -11.10
N ILE A 18 1.49 9.76 -10.13
CA ILE A 18 2.94 9.98 -10.24
C ILE A 18 3.54 9.10 -11.35
N CYS A 19 3.15 7.83 -11.44
CA CYS A 19 3.60 6.93 -12.49
C CYS A 19 3.17 7.43 -13.88
N GLY A 20 1.91 7.86 -14.03
CA GLY A 20 1.39 8.42 -15.28
C GLY A 20 2.10 9.71 -15.69
N TYR A 21 2.37 10.60 -14.73
CA TYR A 21 3.14 11.82 -14.97
C TYR A 21 4.56 11.52 -15.46
N TYR A 22 5.27 10.60 -14.79
CA TYR A 22 6.63 10.23 -15.19
C TYR A 22 6.66 9.47 -16.52
N LEU A 23 5.67 8.63 -16.80
CA LEU A 23 5.58 7.95 -18.08
C LEU A 23 5.37 8.93 -19.25
N TRP A 24 4.58 10.00 -19.05
CA TRP A 24 4.44 11.08 -20.03
C TRP A 24 5.76 11.83 -20.21
N LYS A 25 6.35 12.31 -19.11
CA LYS A 25 7.57 13.14 -19.17
C LYS A 25 8.81 12.39 -19.64
N MET A 26 8.90 11.09 -19.34
CA MET A 26 10.10 10.28 -19.49
C MET A 26 9.70 8.85 -19.90
N PRO A 27 9.68 8.51 -21.20
CA PRO A 27 9.25 7.18 -21.66
C PRO A 27 10.16 6.06 -21.16
N PHE A 28 11.45 6.35 -20.86
CA PHE A 28 12.37 5.42 -20.21
C PHE A 28 12.03 5.12 -18.74
N ALA A 29 11.09 5.83 -18.12
CA ALA A 29 10.67 5.57 -16.75
C ALA A 29 10.03 4.17 -16.59
N TRP A 30 9.60 3.55 -17.69
CA TRP A 30 9.01 2.22 -17.69
C TRP A 30 9.89 1.14 -17.03
N PHE A 31 11.21 1.33 -16.89
CA PHE A 31 12.10 0.37 -16.24
C PHE A 31 11.95 0.34 -14.71
N HIS A 32 11.60 1.45 -14.07
CA HIS A 32 11.53 1.55 -12.60
C HIS A 32 10.09 1.70 -12.06
N LEU A 33 9.11 1.94 -12.92
CA LEU A 33 7.68 2.03 -12.57
C LEU A 33 6.96 0.69 -12.26
N PRO A 34 7.28 -0.45 -12.90
CA PRO A 34 6.50 -1.68 -12.77
C PRO A 34 6.40 -2.22 -11.33
N PRO A 35 7.47 -2.22 -10.51
CA PRO A 35 7.36 -2.68 -9.12
C PRO A 35 6.33 -1.89 -8.32
N ALA A 36 6.37 -0.56 -8.36
CA ALA A 36 5.39 0.30 -7.69
C ALA A 36 3.95 0.04 -8.18
N ILE A 37 3.74 -0.12 -9.50
CA ILE A 37 2.42 -0.41 -10.06
C ILE A 37 1.89 -1.77 -9.56
N ILE A 38 2.73 -2.81 -9.57
CA ILE A 38 2.36 -4.15 -9.09
C ILE A 38 1.98 -4.11 -7.60
N GLY A 39 2.80 -3.46 -6.76
CA GLY A 39 2.52 -3.32 -5.34
C GLY A 39 1.18 -2.63 -5.07
N VAL A 40 0.90 -1.57 -5.82
CA VAL A 40 -0.35 -0.80 -5.68
C VAL A 40 -1.56 -1.58 -6.16
N LEU A 41 -1.48 -2.31 -7.27
CA LEU A 41 -2.56 -3.16 -7.77
C LEU A 41 -2.90 -4.29 -6.78
N MET A 42 -1.88 -4.90 -6.16
CA MET A 42 -2.07 -5.88 -5.09
C MET A 42 -2.85 -5.26 -3.92
N SER A 43 -2.47 -4.05 -3.49
CA SER A 43 -3.18 -3.32 -2.43
C SER A 43 -4.68 -3.20 -2.73
N VAL A 44 -5.05 -2.72 -3.93
CA VAL A 44 -6.46 -2.56 -4.35
C VAL A 44 -7.22 -3.89 -4.28
N TYR A 45 -6.60 -4.97 -4.78
CA TYR A 45 -7.21 -6.30 -4.80
C TYR A 45 -7.57 -6.78 -3.38
N PHE A 46 -6.64 -6.66 -2.43
CA PHE A 46 -6.88 -7.06 -1.04
C PHE A 46 -7.87 -6.16 -0.33
N TRP A 47 -7.81 -4.83 -0.55
CA TRP A 47 -8.76 -3.88 0.05
C TRP A 47 -10.19 -4.01 -0.49
N ARG A 48 -10.38 -4.50 -1.72
CA ARG A 48 -11.71 -4.83 -2.27
C ARG A 48 -12.36 -6.01 -1.54
N ARG A 49 -11.57 -7.00 -1.10
CA ARG A 49 -12.05 -8.22 -0.40
C ARG A 49 -12.11 -8.07 1.13
N ALA A 50 -11.38 -7.11 1.70
CA ALA A 50 -11.34 -6.80 3.13
C ALA A 50 -12.69 -6.56 3.86
N PRO A 51 -13.77 -6.01 3.25
CA PRO A 51 -14.95 -5.62 4.04
C PRO A 51 -15.80 -6.78 4.53
N LYS A 52 -15.70 -8.00 3.96
CA LYS A 52 -16.68 -9.07 4.20
C LYS A 52 -16.37 -10.03 5.36
N ARG A 53 -15.11 -10.23 5.78
CA ARG A 53 -14.74 -11.26 6.81
C ARG A 53 -13.58 -10.83 7.72
N LYS A 54 -13.57 -11.23 9.02
CA LYS A 54 -12.50 -10.92 10.01
C LYS A 54 -11.10 -11.37 9.51
N LYS A 55 -11.00 -12.57 8.93
CA LYS A 55 -9.77 -13.08 8.27
C LYS A 55 -9.29 -12.20 7.11
N ALA A 56 -10.22 -11.69 6.29
CA ALA A 56 -9.89 -10.81 5.16
C ALA A 56 -9.36 -9.44 5.59
N ARG A 57 -9.67 -8.98 6.81
CA ARG A 57 -9.12 -7.74 7.38
C ARG A 57 -7.64 -7.89 7.72
N ARG A 58 -7.24 -9.00 8.36
CA ARG A 58 -5.83 -9.33 8.64
C ARG A 58 -5.03 -9.49 7.34
N ALA A 59 -5.58 -10.20 6.36
CA ALA A 59 -4.95 -10.33 5.05
C ALA A 59 -4.73 -8.97 4.36
N ALA A 60 -5.68 -8.03 4.46
CA ALA A 60 -5.53 -6.70 3.87
C ALA A 60 -4.47 -5.82 4.59
N ALA A 61 -4.30 -5.96 5.90
CA ALA A 61 -3.22 -5.27 6.60
C ALA A 61 -1.85 -5.88 6.28
N LEU A 62 -1.73 -7.21 6.23
CA LEU A 62 -0.51 -7.88 5.79
C LEU A 62 -0.16 -7.52 4.34
N ALA A 63 -1.16 -7.46 3.47
CA ALA A 63 -0.98 -6.99 2.10
C ALA A 63 -0.48 -5.54 2.05
N SER A 64 -0.90 -4.68 2.97
CA SER A 64 -0.41 -3.30 3.04
C SER A 64 1.07 -3.23 3.41
N CYS A 65 1.56 -4.14 4.26
CA CYS A 65 3.01 -4.29 4.52
C CYS A 65 3.77 -4.77 3.29
N ALA A 66 3.15 -5.65 2.50
CA ALA A 66 3.75 -6.15 1.27
C ALA A 66 3.92 -5.07 0.21
N VAL A 67 3.14 -3.98 0.21
CA VAL A 67 3.28 -2.87 -0.77
C VAL A 67 4.60 -2.12 -0.61
N VAL A 68 5.08 -1.96 0.63
CA VAL A 68 6.27 -1.18 0.99
C VAL A 68 7.51 -1.59 0.20
N PRO A 69 7.95 -2.87 0.19
CA PRO A 69 9.14 -3.27 -0.55
C PRO A 69 9.02 -3.09 -2.06
N PHE A 70 7.82 -3.15 -2.64
CA PHE A 70 7.64 -2.93 -4.08
C PHE A 70 7.83 -1.46 -4.47
N ILE A 71 7.27 -0.52 -3.70
CA ILE A 71 7.48 0.91 -3.93
C ILE A 71 8.94 1.29 -3.62
N GLY A 72 9.51 0.69 -2.56
CA GLY A 72 10.93 0.86 -2.23
C GLY A 72 11.86 0.33 -3.34
N ALA A 73 11.55 -0.82 -3.93
CA ALA A 73 12.30 -1.36 -5.06
C ALA A 73 12.27 -0.40 -6.27
N SER A 74 11.12 0.22 -6.56
CA SER A 74 11.04 1.27 -7.58
C SER A 74 11.94 2.47 -7.27
N ALA A 75 12.06 2.88 -6.00
CA ALA A 75 13.00 3.93 -5.59
C ALA A 75 14.45 3.53 -5.85
N VAL A 76 14.84 2.32 -5.44
CA VAL A 76 16.20 1.79 -5.65
C VAL A 76 16.53 1.68 -7.13
N ILE A 77 15.64 1.09 -7.93
CA ILE A 77 15.86 0.96 -9.38
C ILE A 77 15.95 2.34 -10.02
N SER A 78 15.11 3.30 -9.63
CA SER A 78 15.18 4.67 -10.17
C SER A 78 16.49 5.38 -9.82
N LEU A 79 17.14 5.02 -8.71
CA LEU A 79 18.43 5.60 -8.31
C LEU A 79 19.57 5.19 -9.26
N PHE A 80 19.50 3.97 -9.82
CA PHE A 80 20.53 3.45 -10.74
C PHE A 80 20.20 3.62 -12.22
N THR A 81 18.92 3.78 -12.58
CA THR A 81 18.45 3.74 -13.98
C THR A 81 17.93 5.09 -14.50
N SER A 82 17.57 6.03 -13.62
CA SER A 82 17.01 7.31 -14.05
C SER A 82 18.11 8.38 -14.17
N PRO A 83 18.23 9.07 -15.31
CA PRO A 83 19.12 10.23 -15.46
C PRO A 83 18.66 11.44 -14.62
N ALA A 84 17.43 11.45 -14.14
CA ALA A 84 16.88 12.46 -13.24
C ALA A 84 16.64 11.88 -11.83
N PRO A 85 16.78 12.67 -10.76
CA PRO A 85 16.57 12.23 -9.39
C PRO A 85 15.07 12.06 -9.08
N VAL A 86 14.47 10.97 -9.57
CA VAL A 86 13.07 10.60 -9.35
C VAL A 86 12.89 9.80 -8.06
N TRP A 87 13.96 9.14 -7.61
CA TRP A 87 14.01 8.32 -6.40
C TRP A 87 13.46 8.99 -5.12
N PRO A 88 13.60 10.33 -4.87
CA PRO A 88 13.03 10.94 -3.67
C PRO A 88 11.51 10.84 -3.63
N VAL A 89 10.85 10.90 -4.80
CA VAL A 89 9.39 10.79 -4.90
C VAL A 89 8.92 9.37 -4.61
N PHE A 90 9.66 8.36 -5.07
CA PHE A 90 9.36 6.98 -4.70
C PHE A 90 9.68 6.68 -3.23
N MET A 91 10.68 7.32 -2.64
CA MET A 91 10.97 7.23 -1.20
C MET A 91 9.85 7.86 -0.35
N THR A 92 9.29 9.00 -0.75
CA THR A 92 8.14 9.59 -0.03
C THR A 92 6.89 8.72 -0.17
N LEU A 93 6.64 8.12 -1.34
CA LEU A 93 5.58 7.12 -1.51
C LEU A 93 5.81 5.88 -0.65
N THR A 94 7.06 5.46 -0.47
CA THR A 94 7.43 4.33 0.39
C THR A 94 7.13 4.68 1.85
N ALA A 95 7.55 5.85 2.33
CA ALA A 95 7.22 6.34 3.68
C ALA A 95 5.70 6.42 3.91
N PHE A 96 4.95 6.91 2.91
CA PHE A 96 3.50 6.94 2.98
C PHE A 96 2.89 5.53 3.04
N SER A 97 3.42 4.58 2.26
CA SER A 97 2.97 3.18 2.32
C SER A 97 3.25 2.51 3.67
N ILE A 98 4.35 2.85 4.33
CA ILE A 98 4.66 2.41 5.70
C ILE A 98 3.61 2.95 6.66
N LEU A 99 3.29 4.25 6.58
CA LEU A 99 2.25 4.86 7.41
C LEU A 99 0.89 4.18 7.20
N VAL A 100 0.52 3.87 5.95
CA VAL A 100 -0.71 3.13 5.63
C VAL A 100 -0.70 1.74 6.27
N ALA A 101 0.42 1.01 6.19
CA ALA A 101 0.57 -0.30 6.79
C ALA A 101 0.45 -0.25 8.33
N VAL A 102 1.14 0.69 8.98
CA VAL A 102 1.08 0.91 10.43
C VAL A 102 -0.35 1.24 10.88
N VAL A 103 -1.03 2.15 10.18
CA VAL A 103 -2.43 2.50 10.48
C VAL A 103 -3.37 1.31 10.29
N ALA A 104 -3.14 0.48 9.27
CA ALA A 104 -3.93 -0.72 9.04
C ALA A 104 -3.75 -1.75 10.17
N LEU A 105 -2.51 -1.98 10.61
CA LEU A 105 -2.18 -2.88 11.72
C LEU A 105 -2.75 -2.37 13.05
N MET A 106 -2.49 -1.11 13.43
CA MET A 106 -3.01 -0.52 14.67
C MET A 106 -4.54 -0.60 14.77
N ARG A 107 -5.25 -0.41 13.65
CA ARG A 107 -6.72 -0.53 13.59
C ARG A 107 -7.20 -1.96 13.82
N ILE A 108 -6.42 -2.95 13.43
CA ILE A 108 -6.73 -4.36 13.65
C ILE A 108 -6.48 -4.73 15.10
N GLU A 109 -5.32 -4.36 15.64
CA GLU A 109 -4.97 -4.58 17.04
C GLU A 109 -6.01 -3.97 17.99
N ARG A 110 -6.39 -2.69 17.78
CA ARG A 110 -7.47 -2.07 18.59
C ARG A 110 -8.81 -2.81 18.53
N LYS A 111 -9.12 -3.50 17.44
CA LYS A 111 -10.36 -4.28 17.32
C LYS A 111 -10.25 -5.66 17.96
N GLN A 112 -9.04 -6.20 18.07
CA GLN A 112 -8.77 -7.47 18.75
C GLN A 112 -8.65 -7.28 20.26
N ALA A 113 -8.06 -6.18 20.70
CA ALA A 113 -7.90 -5.82 22.11
C ALA A 113 -9.21 -5.38 22.80
N HIS A 114 -10.35 -5.39 22.11
CA HIS A 114 -11.63 -5.07 22.74
C HIS A 114 -12.05 -6.23 23.64
N ILE A 115 -12.47 -5.95 24.88
CA ILE A 115 -12.78 -6.95 25.92
C ILE A 115 -13.79 -8.01 25.44
N TRP A 116 -14.73 -7.62 24.58
CA TRP A 116 -15.74 -8.51 24.01
C TRP A 116 -15.33 -9.19 22.68
N ALA A 117 -14.09 -9.03 22.23
CA ALA A 117 -13.65 -9.54 20.93
C ALA A 117 -13.69 -11.07 20.82
N ASP A 118 -13.59 -11.75 21.96
CA ASP A 118 -13.65 -13.21 22.11
C ASP A 118 -15.08 -13.70 22.36
N TYR A 119 -15.94 -12.91 23.04
CA TYR A 119 -17.36 -13.24 23.22
C TYR A 119 -18.10 -13.43 21.88
N TYR A 120 -17.76 -12.64 20.86
CA TYR A 120 -18.30 -12.81 19.50
C TYR A 120 -17.64 -13.94 18.68
N GLN A 121 -16.59 -14.60 19.19
CA GLN A 121 -16.00 -15.80 18.58
C GLN A 121 -16.70 -17.07 19.01
N ASP A 122 -17.20 -17.12 20.25
CA ASP A 122 -17.80 -18.33 20.83
C ASP A 122 -19.30 -18.50 20.48
N VAL A 123 -19.95 -17.43 20.00
CA VAL A 123 -21.41 -17.42 19.70
C VAL A 123 -21.71 -17.58 18.19
N ALA A 124 -20.69 -17.67 17.33
CA ALA A 124 -20.83 -17.74 15.87
C ALA A 124 -20.32 -19.07 15.30
#